data_AF-A0A528KG19-F1
#
_entry.id   AF-A0A528KG19-F1
#
_cell.length_a   1.000
_cell.length_b   1.000
_cell.length_c   1.000
_cell.angle_alpha   90.00
_cell.angle_beta   90.00
_cell.angle_gamma   90.00
#
_symmetry.space_group_name_H-M   'P 1'
#
loop_
_entity.id
_entity.type
_entity.pdbx_description
1 polymer ?
#
loop_
_entity_poly.entity_id
_entity_poly.type
_entity_poly.pdbx_seq_one_letter_code
_entity_poly.pdbx_strand_id
1 'polypeptide(L)' 'VPRPATAAHIIKDDAEAIEVAHRLAAEFVKDSSKRDRERIWPVAELDQFSQSGLWSINVPKAFGGPEVSYA' A
#
# COMPACT_ATOMS: atom_id res chain seq x y z
N VAL A 1 -8.83 -11.35 8.84
CA VAL A 1 -8.47 -11.78 7.47
C VAL A 1 -7.24 -12.68 7.55
N PRO A 2 -7.09 -13.68 6.67
CA PRO A 2 -5.92 -14.56 6.69
C PRO A 2 -4.62 -13.75 6.47
N ARG A 3 -3.52 -14.18 7.09
CA ARG A 3 -2.23 -13.52 6.90
C ARG A 3 -1.70 -13.87 5.50
N PRO A 4 -1.16 -12.90 4.74
CA PRO A 4 -0.48 -13.18 3.49
C PRO A 4 0.68 -14.16 3.67
N ALA A 5 0.85 -15.08 2.70
CA ALA A 5 1.90 -16.10 2.74
C ALA A 5 3.28 -15.56 2.34
N THR A 6 3.32 -14.43 1.63
CA THR A 6 4.53 -13.78 1.15
C THR A 6 4.86 -12.56 1.99
N ALA A 7 6.17 -12.26 2.10
CA ALA A 7 6.61 -10.99 2.64
C ALA A 7 6.12 -9.85 1.74
N ALA A 8 5.80 -8.72 2.36
CA ALA A 8 5.47 -7.50 1.63
C ALA A 8 6.68 -7.02 0.83
N HIS A 9 6.40 -6.32 -0.27
CA HIS A 9 7.42 -5.65 -1.05
C HIS A 9 8.15 -4.59 -0.21
N ILE A 10 9.46 -4.46 -0.42
CA ILE A 10 10.27 -3.41 0.20
C ILE A 10 10.53 -2.34 -0.85
N ILE A 11 9.85 -1.21 -0.68
CA ILE A 11 10.11 0.02 -1.46
C ILE A 11 11.55 0.47 -1.19
N LYS A 12 12.23 0.98 -2.22
CA LYS A 12 13.65 1.34 -2.19
C LYS A 12 13.90 2.83 -2.20
N ASP A 13 13.00 3.60 -2.84
CA ASP A 13 13.13 5.04 -3.00
C ASP A 13 11.78 5.74 -3.17
N ASP A 14 11.83 7.07 -3.18
CA ASP A 14 10.66 7.96 -3.27
C ASP A 14 9.90 7.77 -4.58
N ALA A 15 10.61 7.56 -5.70
CA ALA A 15 10.01 7.42 -7.01
C ALA A 15 9.18 6.14 -7.11
N GLU A 16 9.71 5.02 -6.61
CA GLU A 16 8.99 3.76 -6.51
C GLU A 16 7.76 3.88 -5.59
N ALA A 17 7.88 4.58 -4.45
CA ALA A 17 6.74 4.81 -3.56
C ALA A 17 5.58 5.51 -4.29
N ILE A 18 5.88 6.57 -5.04
CA ILE A 18 4.89 7.32 -5.82
C ILE A 18 4.29 6.46 -6.93
N GLU A 19 5.11 5.70 -7.66
CA GLU A 19 4.62 4.80 -8.72
C GLU A 19 3.64 3.77 -8.16
N VAL A 20 4.02 3.10 -7.06
CA VAL A 20 3.18 2.09 -6.39
C VAL A 20 1.87 2.72 -5.90
N ALA A 21 1.92 3.92 -5.32
CA ALA A 21 0.74 4.65 -4.87
C ALA A 21 -0.21 4.97 -6.04
N HIS A 22 0.30 5.48 -7.16
CA HIS A 22 -0.51 5.77 -8.35
C HIS A 22 -1.14 4.51 -8.94
N ARG A 23 -0.39 3.41 -9.02
CA ARG A 23 -0.91 2.13 -9.50
C ARG A 23 -2.06 1.62 -8.63
N LEU A 24 -1.91 1.67 -7.30
CA LEU A 24 -2.98 1.26 -6.39
C LEU A 24 -4.17 2.20 -6.43
N ALA A 25 -3.96 3.51 -6.55
CA ALA A 25 -5.05 4.48 -6.67
C ALA A 25 -5.91 4.21 -7.92
N ALA A 26 -5.29 3.89 -9.06
CA ALA A 26 -6.00 3.54 -10.30
C ALA A 26 -6.87 2.28 -10.15
N GLU A 27 -6.47 1.35 -9.28
CA GLU A 27 -7.28 0.16 -8.99
C GLU A 27 -8.35 0.43 -7.93
N PHE A 28 -7.98 1.10 -6.84
CA PHE A 28 -8.88 1.33 -5.70
C PHE A 28 -9.97 2.34 -5.99
N VAL A 29 -9.81 3.23 -6.97
CA VAL A 29 -10.90 4.11 -7.40
C VAL A 29 -12.09 3.32 -7.96
N LYS A 30 -11.85 2.13 -8.52
CA LYS A 30 -12.91 1.27 -9.03
C LYS A 30 -13.80 0.81 -7.88
N ASP A 31 -15.11 1.04 -8.03
CA ASP A 31 -16.15 0.71 -7.05
C ASP A 31 -15.99 1.34 -5.65
N SER A 32 -15.10 2.32 -5.47
CA SER A 32 -14.89 2.97 -4.15
C SER A 32 -16.17 3.57 -3.59
N SER A 33 -16.91 4.33 -4.40
CA SER A 33 -18.19 4.94 -4.00
C SER A 33 -19.23 3.89 -3.61
N LYS A 34 -19.22 2.72 -4.26
CA LYS A 34 -20.11 1.61 -3.91
C LYS A 34 -19.70 1.00 -2.56
N ARG A 35 -18.40 0.70 -2.37
CA ARG A 35 -17.88 0.16 -1.11
C ARG A 35 -18.21 1.06 0.07
N ASP A 36 -18.03 2.36 -0.10
CA ASP A 36 -18.33 3.35 0.93
C ASP A 36 -19.83 3.40 1.24
N ARG A 37 -20.67 3.50 0.20
CA ARG A 37 -22.14 3.59 0.34
C ARG A 37 -22.75 2.35 0.98
N GLU A 38 -22.28 1.17 0.59
CA GLU A 38 -22.83 -0.12 1.01
C GLU A 38 -22.09 -0.70 2.23
N ARG A 39 -21.09 0.01 2.78
CA ARG A 39 -20.23 -0.41 3.90
C ARG A 39 -19.58 -1.78 3.64
N ILE A 40 -19.12 -1.99 2.42
CA ILE A 40 -18.43 -3.23 2.02
C ILE A 40 -17.04 -3.20 2.64
N TRP A 41 -16.69 -4.24 3.40
CA TRP A 41 -15.37 -4.38 4.01
C TRP A 41 -14.31 -4.69 2.93
N PRO A 42 -13.31 -3.81 2.68
CA PRO A 42 -12.42 -3.88 1.52
C PRO A 42 -11.20 -4.77 1.79
N VAL A 43 -11.43 -6.08 1.99
CA VAL A 43 -10.36 -7.04 2.32
C VAL A 43 -9.27 -7.07 1.25
N ALA A 44 -9.66 -7.12 -0.02
CA ALA A 44 -8.73 -7.27 -1.12
C ALA A 44 -7.82 -6.04 -1.27
N GLU A 45 -8.38 -4.84 -1.14
CA GLU A 45 -7.65 -3.58 -1.21
C GLU A 45 -6.70 -3.42 -0.01
N LEU A 46 -7.14 -3.81 1.19
CA LEU A 46 -6.30 -3.80 2.39
C LEU A 46 -5.12 -4.77 2.27
N ASP A 47 -5.34 -5.96 1.72
CA ASP A 47 -4.27 -6.94 1.50
C ASP A 47 -3.28 -6.44 0.44
N GLN A 48 -3.77 -5.87 -0.67
CA GLN A 48 -2.92 -5.28 -1.71
C GLN A 48 -2.09 -4.11 -1.18
N PHE A 49 -2.69 -3.20 -0.41
CA PHE A 49 -1.96 -2.09 0.20
C PHE A 49 -0.93 -2.60 1.20
N SER A 50 -1.29 -3.60 2.02
CA SER A 50 -0.37 -4.18 3.00
C SER A 50 0.82 -4.89 2.35
N GLN A 51 0.63 -5.51 1.19
CA GLN A 51 1.71 -6.16 0.43
C GLN A 51 2.55 -5.20 -0.41
N SER A 52 2.10 -3.96 -0.60
CA SER A 52 2.77 -2.98 -1.46
C SER A 52 4.05 -2.38 -0.86
N GLY A 53 4.23 -2.48 0.46
CA GLY A 53 5.31 -1.79 1.18
C GLY A 53 4.97 -0.35 1.60
N LEU A 54 3.84 0.22 1.17
CA LEU A 54 3.51 1.62 1.48
C LEU A 54 3.31 1.92 2.97
N TRP A 55 3.01 0.92 3.82
CA TRP A 55 2.95 1.13 5.27
C TRP A 55 4.30 1.47 5.90
N SER A 56 5.42 1.11 5.25
CA SER A 56 6.75 1.29 5.82
C SER A 56 7.49 2.51 5.29
N ILE A 57 6.83 3.40 4.52
CA ILE A 57 7.53 4.48 3.81
C ILE A 57 8.40 5.37 4.72
N ASN A 58 7.97 5.59 5.97
CA ASN A 58 8.70 6.40 6.95
C ASN A 58 9.61 5.58 7.89
N VAL A 59 9.69 4.26 7.71
CA VAL A 59 10.52 3.39 8.55
C VAL A 59 11.99 3.62 8.17
N PRO A 60 12.86 3.93 9.15
CA PRO A 60 14.29 4.15 8.89
C PRO A 60 14.99 2.97 8.21
N LYS A 61 16.01 3.27 7.40
CA LYS A 61 16.83 2.25 6.72
C LYS A 61 17.51 1.29 7.68
N ALA A 62 17.88 1.78 8.87
CA ALA A 62 18.45 0.96 9.94
C ALA A 62 17.53 -0.18 10.41
N PHE A 63 16.21 -0.05 10.17
CA PHE A 63 15.20 -1.05 10.49
C PHE A 63 14.64 -1.77 9.26
N GLY A 64 15.27 -1.58 8.09
CA GLY A 64 14.88 -2.24 6.83
C GLY A 64 13.76 -1.55 6.05
N GLY A 65 13.40 -0.31 6.39
CA GLY A 65 12.45 0.50 5.62
C GLY A 65 13.14 1.41 4.59
N PRO A 66 12.37 2.02 3.67
CA PRO A 66 12.89 2.95 2.67
C PRO A 66 13.35 4.30 3.20
N GLU A 67 12.78 4.78 4.32
CA GLU A 67 13.00 6.13 4.84
C GLU A 67 12.81 7.20 3.75
N VAL A 68 11.65 7.18 3.09
CA VAL A 68 11.35 8.09 1.97
C VAL A 68 11.30 9.55 2.43
N SER A 69 11.57 10.45 1.50
CA SER A 69 11.49 11.89 1.73
C SER A 69 10.03 12.38 1.89
N TYR A 70 9.87 13.50 2.60
CA TYR A 70 8.63 14.28 2.65
C TYR A 70 8.60 15.46 1.67
N ALA A 71 9.69 15.67 0.92
CA ALA A 71 9.91 16.82 0.03
C ALA A 71 9.21 16.67 -1.33
#